data_AF-A0A956GL19-F1
#
_entry.id   AF-A0A956GL19-F1
#
_cell.length_a   1.000
_cell.length_b   1.000
_cell.length_c   1.000
_cell.angle_alpha   90.00
_cell.angle_beta   90.00
_cell.angle_gamma   90.00
#
_symmetry.space_group_name_H-M   'P 1'
#
loop_
_entity.id
_entity.type
_entity.pdbx_description
1 polymer ?
#
loop_
_entity_poly.entity_id
_entity_poly.type
_entity_poly.pdbx_seq_one_letter_code
_entity_poly.pdbx_strand_id
1 'polypeptide(L)'
;AAQWWNTGMTNVAAVKRTIEHVLEVPGFRGEVIVFENTHFRRRDGASDDPSTGLTRAWTRPSAWNVDVPGMERLIDLQPYFAQRGAPVSFVGLIDGGASALADDPWYDPDHAHGVYGGDGRGPIGAGDPRDGYHWDFGATFRLKRSWVAHAQSPLTWPRFTSPRTGLVIDLRDGVHRREGDRLVATGHELVFINMTTCNEHGSTGMTGACKSPMGLVDMSAGALGTDPRVADYQSVHYFGRLPGVPGERAPTWRMAGPLAFFGERVRRADLYLTVAEYVAVTPAGGYPEDEDDMRQHRACAHQVGTIIAGTDPVAIDAWATRNLLHPVGGVYQAMLDLDDPDAKVTRFLRYFRQTAGWGTLDPALVTVA
;
A
#
# COMPACT_ATOMS: atom_id res chain seq x y z
N ALA A 1 4.42 0.91 4.30
CA ALA A 1 3.90 1.93 3.37
C ALA A 1 4.89 3.10 3.23
N ALA A 2 5.85 3.02 2.32
CA ALA A 2 6.98 3.95 2.18
C ALA A 2 6.87 5.00 1.05
N GLN A 3 5.71 5.13 0.42
CA GLN A 3 5.44 6.18 -0.58
C GLN A 3 5.62 7.63 -0.06
N TRP A 4 5.58 7.82 1.26
CA TRP A 4 5.66 9.10 1.97
C TRP A 4 7.03 9.31 2.64
N TRP A 5 8.11 8.91 1.97
CA TRP A 5 9.47 8.68 2.51
C TRP A 5 9.95 9.70 3.57
N ASN A 6 9.72 11.01 3.38
CA ASN A 6 10.06 12.03 4.37
C ASN A 6 8.90 12.27 5.37
N THR A 7 7.80 12.90 4.94
CA THR A 7 6.78 13.47 5.87
C THR A 7 5.97 12.48 6.70
N GLY A 8 5.90 11.20 6.34
CA GLY A 8 5.01 10.26 7.02
C GLY A 8 5.09 8.83 6.48
N MET A 9 6.30 8.29 6.41
CA MET A 9 6.58 6.90 6.04
C MET A 9 6.50 5.99 7.27
N THR A 10 6.23 4.69 7.07
CA THR A 10 6.38 3.68 8.12
C THR A 10 7.82 3.69 8.64
N ASN A 11 8.03 4.17 9.88
CA ASN A 11 9.35 4.42 10.43
C ASN A 11 10.28 3.18 10.42
N VAL A 12 11.52 3.34 9.97
CA VAL A 12 12.47 2.22 9.80
C VAL A 12 12.85 1.56 11.12
N ALA A 13 12.90 2.29 12.23
CA ALA A 13 13.12 1.72 13.56
C ALA A 13 11.94 0.83 14.01
N ALA A 14 10.70 1.22 13.69
CA ALA A 14 9.52 0.41 13.95
C ALA A 14 9.48 -0.86 13.09
N VAL A 15 9.83 -0.78 11.79
CA VAL A 15 9.95 -1.96 10.92
C VAL A 15 11.03 -2.91 11.43
N LYS A 16 12.23 -2.39 11.74
CA LYS A 16 13.33 -3.13 12.36
C LYS A 16 12.87 -3.87 13.63
N ARG A 17 12.24 -3.15 14.56
CA ARG A 17 11.82 -3.70 15.85
C ARG A 17 10.69 -4.71 15.72
N THR A 18 9.80 -4.55 14.73
CA THR A 18 8.75 -5.53 14.40
C THR A 18 9.38 -6.84 13.91
N ILE A 19 10.35 -6.76 12.99
CA ILE A 19 11.10 -7.94 12.51
C ILE A 19 11.83 -8.62 13.68
N GLU A 20 12.55 -7.86 14.51
CA GLU A 20 13.25 -8.41 15.68
C GLU A 20 12.29 -9.07 16.68
N HIS A 21 11.13 -8.48 16.97
CA HIS A 21 10.10 -9.10 17.81
C HIS A 21 9.58 -10.43 17.25
N VAL A 22 9.39 -10.56 15.93
CA VAL A 22 8.97 -11.83 15.30
C VAL A 22 10.07 -12.89 15.41
N LEU A 23 11.33 -12.51 15.22
CA LEU A 23 12.48 -13.40 15.38
C LEU A 23 12.74 -13.82 16.85
N GLU A 24 12.31 -13.00 17.81
CA GLU A 24 12.37 -13.28 19.25
C GLU A 24 11.25 -14.22 19.75
N VAL A 25 10.23 -14.54 18.93
CA VAL A 25 9.14 -15.44 19.33
C VAL A 25 9.68 -16.84 19.64
N PRO A 26 9.47 -17.38 20.85
CA PRO A 26 10.00 -18.69 21.24
C PRO A 26 9.58 -19.82 20.29
N GLY A 27 10.55 -20.44 19.64
CA GLY A 27 10.32 -21.55 18.69
C GLY A 27 10.01 -21.13 17.25
N PHE A 28 10.10 -19.83 16.92
CA PHE A 28 10.01 -19.35 15.53
C PHE A 28 11.06 -20.05 14.65
N ARG A 29 10.60 -20.63 13.55
CA ARG A 29 11.40 -21.35 12.55
C ARG A 29 11.02 -21.00 11.10
N GLY A 30 10.26 -19.93 10.94
CA GLY A 30 9.81 -19.43 9.64
C GLY A 30 10.78 -18.43 9.02
N GLU A 31 10.25 -17.64 8.10
CA GLU A 31 10.94 -16.54 7.42
C GLU A 31 10.12 -15.26 7.57
N VAL A 32 10.78 -14.12 7.84
CA VAL A 32 10.13 -12.80 7.83
C VAL A 32 10.38 -12.16 6.47
N ILE A 33 9.33 -11.93 5.68
CA ILE A 33 9.46 -11.32 4.35
C ILE A 33 8.86 -9.92 4.37
N VAL A 34 9.71 -8.92 4.17
CA VAL A 34 9.32 -7.50 4.08
C VAL A 34 9.06 -7.18 2.61
N PHE A 35 7.88 -6.65 2.28
CA PHE A 35 7.53 -6.27 0.91
C PHE A 35 6.75 -4.95 0.86
N GLU A 36 6.83 -4.26 -0.28
CA GLU A 36 6.25 -2.93 -0.51
C GLU A 36 6.05 -2.71 -2.02
N ASN A 37 4.95 -2.06 -2.44
CA ASN A 37 4.74 -1.64 -3.83
C ASN A 37 4.94 -0.12 -3.98
N THR A 38 5.88 0.28 -4.85
CA THR A 38 6.04 1.69 -5.23
C THR A 38 5.19 2.02 -6.46
N HIS A 39 3.91 2.31 -6.25
CA HIS A 39 3.07 2.83 -7.33
C HIS A 39 3.62 4.15 -7.89
N PHE A 40 3.45 4.33 -9.20
CA PHE A 40 3.86 5.48 -10.04
C PHE A 40 5.37 5.54 -10.37
N ARG A 41 5.70 5.31 -11.65
CA ARG A 41 6.85 5.96 -12.33
C ARG A 41 6.51 7.44 -12.59
N ARG A 42 7.51 8.32 -12.70
CA ARG A 42 7.37 9.63 -13.39
C ARG A 42 7.47 9.42 -14.91
N ARG A 43 7.01 10.39 -15.71
CA ARG A 43 7.07 10.34 -17.19
C ARG A 43 8.03 11.38 -17.79
N ASP A 44 8.36 12.37 -16.97
CA ASP A 44 9.34 13.41 -17.22
C ASP A 44 10.76 12.85 -17.09
N GLY A 45 11.33 12.41 -18.21
CA GLY A 45 12.78 12.18 -18.40
C GLY A 45 13.60 13.48 -18.36
N ALA A 46 13.26 14.38 -17.44
CA ALA A 46 13.92 15.64 -17.13
C ALA A 46 14.62 15.59 -15.76
N SER A 47 14.79 14.38 -15.22
CA SER A 47 15.44 14.10 -13.94
C SER A 47 16.58 13.11 -14.13
N ASP A 48 17.82 13.58 -14.03
CA ASP A 48 19.02 12.75 -13.96
C ASP A 48 19.17 12.01 -12.60
N ASP A 49 18.24 12.21 -11.66
CA ASP A 49 18.20 11.55 -10.35
C ASP A 49 17.48 10.18 -10.39
N PRO A 50 18.21 9.05 -10.25
CA PRO A 50 17.62 7.70 -10.21
C PRO A 50 16.78 7.43 -8.95
N SER A 51 16.76 8.32 -7.96
CA SER A 51 15.84 8.26 -6.82
C SER A 51 14.43 8.79 -7.15
N THR A 52 14.18 9.24 -8.38
CA THR A 52 12.83 9.68 -8.80
C THR A 52 11.90 8.55 -9.25
N GLY A 53 12.43 7.34 -9.47
CA GLY A 53 11.67 6.15 -9.88
C GLY A 53 11.08 5.32 -8.72
N LEU A 54 10.85 4.04 -9.00
CA LEU A 54 10.26 3.03 -8.10
C LEU A 54 11.11 2.76 -6.85
N THR A 55 12.38 3.12 -6.94
CA THR A 55 13.40 3.16 -5.91
C THR A 55 12.99 3.98 -4.68
N ARG A 56 12.14 5.00 -4.81
CA ARG A 56 11.75 5.92 -3.71
C ARG A 56 11.41 5.24 -2.37
N ALA A 57 10.58 4.20 -2.39
CA ALA A 57 10.08 3.55 -1.17
C ALA A 57 11.19 2.81 -0.39
N TRP A 58 12.18 2.28 -1.11
CA TRP A 58 13.24 1.47 -0.53
C TRP A 58 14.53 2.26 -0.30
N THR A 59 14.92 3.11 -1.25
CA THR A 59 16.28 3.63 -1.39
C THR A 59 16.42 5.15 -1.32
N ARG A 60 15.33 5.92 -1.25
CA ARG A 60 15.43 7.38 -1.03
C ARG A 60 15.64 7.66 0.45
N PRO A 61 16.65 8.47 0.84
CA PRO A 61 16.86 8.84 2.22
C PRO A 61 15.64 9.51 2.86
N SER A 62 15.40 9.21 4.14
CA SER A 62 14.47 9.97 4.98
C SER A 62 15.27 10.77 6.01
N ALA A 63 14.97 12.05 6.13
CA ALA A 63 15.53 12.92 7.16
C ALA A 63 14.80 12.78 8.51
N TRP A 64 13.61 12.14 8.54
CA TRP A 64 12.72 12.14 9.72
C TRP A 64 12.10 10.79 10.08
N ASN A 65 12.03 9.81 9.17
CA ASN A 65 11.42 8.49 9.44
C ASN A 65 12.45 7.33 9.46
N VAL A 66 13.72 7.64 9.71
CA VAL A 66 14.82 6.67 9.86
C VAL A 66 15.64 7.00 11.10
N ASP A 67 15.18 6.53 12.27
CA ASP A 67 15.83 6.78 13.57
C ASP A 67 16.78 5.64 13.99
N VAL A 68 17.37 4.93 13.02
CA VAL A 68 18.33 3.84 13.27
C VAL A 68 19.75 4.33 12.95
N PRO A 69 20.66 4.45 13.93
CA PRO A 69 22.01 4.94 13.69
C PRO A 69 22.76 4.14 12.63
N GLY A 70 23.28 4.83 11.61
CA GLY A 70 23.99 4.22 10.48
C GLY A 70 23.07 3.71 9.35
N MET A 71 21.79 4.06 9.37
CA MET A 71 20.85 3.87 8.26
C MET A 71 20.30 5.21 7.80
N GLU A 72 19.93 5.30 6.52
CA GLU A 72 19.27 6.47 5.93
C GLU A 72 17.96 6.09 5.21
N ARG A 73 17.74 4.79 4.97
CA ARG A 73 16.75 4.25 4.03
C ARG A 73 16.12 2.95 4.56
N LEU A 74 14.93 2.61 4.10
CA LEU A 74 14.26 1.36 4.48
C LEU A 74 15.05 0.11 4.03
N ILE A 75 15.73 0.17 2.88
CA ILE A 75 16.53 -0.95 2.35
C ILE A 75 17.77 -1.26 3.19
N ASP A 76 18.24 -0.35 4.05
CA ASP A 76 19.43 -0.57 4.89
C ASP A 76 19.21 -1.68 5.96
N LEU A 77 17.94 -2.07 6.18
CA LEU A 77 17.59 -3.26 6.95
C LEU A 77 18.04 -4.57 6.27
N GLN A 78 18.10 -4.63 4.94
CA GLN A 78 18.51 -5.83 4.20
C GLN A 78 19.94 -6.27 4.55
N PRO A 79 21.00 -5.43 4.40
CA PRO A 79 22.33 -5.81 4.84
C PRO A 79 22.43 -5.99 6.37
N TYR A 80 21.67 -5.23 7.18
CA TYR A 80 21.65 -5.38 8.63
C TYR A 80 21.22 -6.79 9.08
N PHE A 81 20.13 -7.32 8.52
CA PHE A 81 19.66 -8.68 8.85
C PHE A 81 20.49 -9.77 8.14
N ALA A 82 20.97 -9.53 6.92
CA ALA A 82 21.83 -10.47 6.20
C ALA A 82 23.15 -10.74 6.93
N GLN A 83 23.82 -9.68 7.42
CA GLN A 83 25.06 -9.80 8.22
C GLN A 83 24.87 -10.58 9.53
N ARG A 84 23.64 -10.66 10.05
CA ARG A 84 23.28 -11.42 11.26
C ARG A 84 22.86 -12.86 10.95
N GLY A 85 22.84 -13.26 9.68
CA GLY A 85 22.31 -14.55 9.23
C GLY A 85 20.80 -14.73 9.45
N ALA A 86 20.10 -13.68 9.88
CA ALA A 86 18.70 -13.75 10.30
C ALA A 86 17.78 -14.17 9.15
N PRO A 87 16.71 -14.98 9.39
CA PRO A 87 15.80 -15.50 8.37
C PRO A 87 14.82 -14.41 7.89
N VAL A 88 15.37 -13.38 7.25
CA VAL A 88 14.66 -12.22 6.72
C VAL A 88 14.95 -12.08 5.23
N SER A 89 13.93 -11.73 4.45
CA SER A 89 14.03 -11.40 3.02
C SER A 89 13.28 -10.10 2.70
N PHE A 90 13.67 -9.48 1.60
CA PHE A 90 13.13 -8.20 1.13
C PHE A 90 12.68 -8.36 -0.33
N VAL A 91 11.48 -7.89 -0.65
CA VAL A 91 10.85 -8.06 -1.97
C VAL A 91 10.13 -6.77 -2.38
N GLY A 92 10.64 -6.06 -3.38
CA GLY A 92 9.87 -5.01 -4.05
C GLY A 92 8.72 -5.63 -4.86
N LEU A 93 7.53 -5.03 -4.81
CA LEU A 93 6.42 -5.41 -5.69
C LEU A 93 6.31 -4.39 -6.83
N ILE A 94 6.18 -4.87 -8.07
CA ILE A 94 6.13 -4.05 -9.28
C ILE A 94 4.87 -4.39 -10.07
N ASP A 95 4.05 -3.35 -10.34
CA ASP A 95 2.78 -3.44 -11.07
C ASP A 95 2.95 -4.26 -12.39
N GLY A 96 2.00 -5.16 -12.65
CA GLY A 96 2.18 -6.38 -13.42
C GLY A 96 1.61 -6.40 -14.84
N GLY A 97 1.20 -5.26 -15.37
CA GLY A 97 0.75 -5.11 -16.74
C GLY A 97 1.55 -4.04 -17.48
N ALA A 98 1.60 -4.17 -18.81
CA ALA A 98 1.99 -3.05 -19.66
C ALA A 98 1.09 -1.84 -19.37
N SER A 99 1.67 -0.64 -19.33
CA SER A 99 1.00 0.58 -18.85
C SER A 99 1.29 1.76 -19.77
N ALA A 100 0.36 2.72 -19.85
CA ALA A 100 0.58 4.01 -20.52
C ALA A 100 1.58 4.92 -19.79
N LEU A 101 2.15 4.46 -18.67
CA LEU A 101 3.25 5.06 -17.92
C LEU A 101 4.56 4.25 -18.04
N ALA A 102 4.62 3.25 -18.93
CA ALA A 102 5.72 2.29 -19.02
C ALA A 102 6.83 2.65 -20.02
N ASP A 103 6.76 3.83 -20.66
CA ASP A 103 7.68 4.30 -21.72
C ASP A 103 9.15 4.49 -21.27
N ASP A 104 9.43 4.37 -19.97
CA ASP A 104 10.75 4.49 -19.33
C ASP A 104 11.08 3.19 -18.57
N PRO A 105 12.19 2.47 -18.86
CA PRO A 105 12.54 1.23 -18.17
C PRO A 105 12.66 1.41 -16.65
N TRP A 106 11.91 0.58 -15.92
CA TRP A 106 11.85 0.52 -14.46
C TRP A 106 13.27 0.39 -13.88
N TYR A 107 13.75 1.39 -13.12
CA TYR A 107 15.16 1.48 -12.63
C TYR A 107 15.50 0.45 -11.54
N ASP A 108 15.54 -0.80 -11.98
CA ASP A 108 16.21 -1.97 -11.43
C ASP A 108 16.41 -2.89 -12.65
N PRO A 109 17.30 -2.54 -13.59
CA PRO A 109 17.38 -3.15 -14.92
C PRO A 109 17.83 -4.61 -14.88
N ASP A 110 18.49 -5.02 -13.79
CA ASP A 110 18.89 -6.40 -13.52
C ASP A 110 17.77 -7.23 -12.87
N HIS A 111 16.61 -6.62 -12.59
CA HIS A 111 15.49 -7.18 -11.82
C HIS A 111 15.92 -7.75 -10.45
N ALA A 112 16.91 -7.14 -9.81
CA ALA A 112 17.61 -7.69 -8.64
C ALA A 112 16.88 -7.46 -7.30
N HIS A 113 15.87 -6.58 -7.27
CA HIS A 113 15.22 -6.10 -6.04
C HIS A 113 13.69 -6.27 -6.04
N GLY A 114 13.09 -6.68 -7.16
CA GLY A 114 11.64 -6.69 -7.34
C GLY A 114 11.05 -7.96 -7.96
N VAL A 115 9.76 -8.18 -7.70
CA VAL A 115 8.93 -9.18 -8.37
C VAL A 115 7.99 -8.47 -9.34
N TYR A 116 8.18 -8.79 -10.61
CA TYR A 116 7.57 -8.14 -11.76
C TYR A 116 6.41 -8.99 -12.28
N GLY A 117 5.18 -8.49 -12.23
CA GLY A 117 4.10 -9.17 -12.95
C GLY A 117 4.14 -9.00 -14.47
N GLY A 118 4.85 -7.98 -14.96
CA GLY A 118 4.54 -7.32 -16.23
C GLY A 118 5.72 -7.00 -17.14
N ASP A 119 6.73 -7.86 -17.19
CA ASP A 119 7.88 -7.75 -18.13
C ASP A 119 7.52 -8.14 -19.58
N GLY A 120 6.32 -7.75 -20.02
CA GLY A 120 5.67 -8.22 -21.25
C GLY A 120 4.98 -9.59 -21.12
N ARG A 121 5.12 -10.30 -19.99
CA ARG A 121 4.56 -11.65 -19.76
C ARG A 121 3.33 -11.69 -18.84
N GLY A 122 2.84 -10.54 -18.39
CA GLY A 122 1.63 -10.41 -17.57
C GLY A 122 0.38 -10.04 -18.39
N PRO A 123 -0.80 -9.96 -17.74
CA PRO A 123 -1.11 -10.44 -16.39
C PRO A 123 -1.12 -11.96 -16.24
N ILE A 124 -0.91 -12.43 -15.01
CA ILE A 124 -0.81 -13.85 -14.69
C ILE A 124 -2.20 -14.43 -14.39
N GLY A 125 -2.55 -15.52 -15.07
CA GLY A 125 -3.85 -16.17 -14.95
C GLY A 125 -3.98 -17.05 -13.70
N ALA A 126 -5.16 -17.65 -13.52
CA ALA A 126 -5.35 -18.72 -12.54
C ALA A 126 -4.60 -20.00 -12.98
N GLY A 127 -3.96 -20.69 -12.03
CA GLY A 127 -3.22 -21.94 -12.27
C GLY A 127 -1.82 -21.78 -12.87
N ASP A 128 -1.49 -20.64 -13.49
CA ASP A 128 -0.12 -20.29 -13.88
C ASP A 128 0.74 -20.16 -12.60
N PRO A 129 1.89 -20.84 -12.48
CA PRO A 129 2.67 -20.88 -11.25
C PRO A 129 3.65 -19.71 -11.09
N ARG A 130 3.77 -18.81 -12.07
CA ARG A 130 4.77 -17.72 -12.06
C ARG A 130 4.56 -16.72 -10.91
N ASP A 131 5.62 -15.97 -10.64
CA ASP A 131 5.64 -14.87 -9.68
C ASP A 131 5.20 -13.57 -10.38
N GLY A 132 4.57 -12.66 -9.64
CA GLY A 132 4.04 -11.41 -10.16
C GLY A 132 2.64 -11.08 -9.63
N TYR A 133 1.88 -10.29 -10.39
CA TYR A 133 0.48 -9.99 -10.09
C TYR A 133 -0.46 -10.93 -10.84
N HIS A 134 -1.28 -11.65 -10.07
CA HIS A 134 -2.41 -12.43 -10.59
C HIS A 134 -3.62 -11.53 -10.79
N TRP A 135 -4.34 -11.67 -11.90
CA TRP A 135 -5.56 -10.90 -12.18
C TRP A 135 -6.78 -11.82 -12.35
N ASP A 136 -7.74 -11.71 -11.44
CA ASP A 136 -9.00 -12.44 -11.45
C ASP A 136 -10.14 -11.53 -11.91
N PHE A 137 -10.42 -11.59 -13.21
CA PHE A 137 -11.56 -10.93 -13.85
C PHE A 137 -12.91 -11.55 -13.47
N GLY A 138 -12.93 -12.80 -12.95
CA GLY A 138 -14.15 -13.42 -12.42
C GLY A 138 -14.58 -12.77 -11.11
N ALA A 139 -13.62 -12.54 -10.22
CA ALA A 139 -13.79 -11.79 -8.97
C ALA A 139 -13.73 -10.26 -9.19
N THR A 140 -14.51 -9.72 -10.12
CA THR A 140 -14.53 -8.26 -10.38
C THR A 140 -15.39 -7.51 -9.35
N PHE A 141 -14.83 -6.46 -8.71
CA PHE A 141 -15.63 -5.49 -7.95
C PHE A 141 -16.45 -4.60 -8.90
N ARG A 142 -17.75 -4.45 -8.66
CA ARG A 142 -18.66 -3.65 -9.53
C ARG A 142 -19.51 -2.67 -8.74
N LEU A 143 -19.51 -1.41 -9.18
CA LEU A 143 -20.41 -0.35 -8.71
C LEU A 143 -21.28 0.17 -9.87
N LYS A 144 -22.59 -0.01 -9.76
CA LYS A 144 -23.57 0.56 -10.72
C LYS A 144 -23.47 2.08 -10.76
N ARG A 145 -23.39 2.65 -11.97
CA ARG A 145 -23.30 4.10 -12.23
C ARG A 145 -24.55 4.65 -12.90
N SER A 146 -25.21 3.87 -13.75
CA SER A 146 -26.50 4.17 -14.36
C SER A 146 -27.32 2.89 -14.56
N TRP A 147 -28.42 2.95 -15.32
CA TRP A 147 -29.17 1.75 -15.73
C TRP A 147 -28.36 0.78 -16.60
N VAL A 148 -27.38 1.29 -17.36
CA VAL A 148 -26.58 0.52 -18.33
C VAL A 148 -25.09 0.49 -18.02
N ALA A 149 -24.57 1.44 -17.24
CA ALA A 149 -23.14 1.59 -16.97
C ALA A 149 -22.76 1.21 -15.53
N HIS A 150 -21.57 0.60 -15.40
CA HIS A 150 -20.92 0.26 -14.14
C HIS A 150 -19.49 0.83 -14.15
N ALA A 151 -18.95 1.14 -12.97
CA ALA A 151 -17.50 1.16 -12.79
C ALA A 151 -17.07 -0.19 -12.21
N GLN A 152 -16.00 -0.75 -12.71
CA GLN A 152 -15.52 -2.07 -12.32
C GLN A 152 -13.99 -2.09 -12.17
N SER A 153 -13.49 -2.95 -11.29
CA SER A 153 -12.06 -3.15 -11.02
C SER A 153 -11.82 -4.66 -10.86
N PRO A 154 -10.85 -5.27 -11.56
CA PRO A 154 -10.55 -6.69 -11.38
C PRO A 154 -9.88 -6.89 -10.01
N LEU A 155 -9.99 -8.10 -9.45
CA LEU A 155 -9.23 -8.43 -8.26
C LEU A 155 -7.80 -8.77 -8.67
N THR A 156 -6.82 -8.16 -8.01
CA THR A 156 -5.40 -8.45 -8.23
C THR A 156 -4.67 -8.63 -6.90
N TRP A 157 -3.62 -9.44 -6.88
CA TRP A 157 -2.78 -9.67 -5.70
C TRP A 157 -1.37 -10.16 -6.10
N PRO A 158 -0.36 -9.95 -5.24
CA PRO A 158 0.99 -10.44 -5.49
C PRO A 158 1.14 -11.92 -5.14
N ARG A 159 1.99 -12.58 -5.93
CA ARG A 159 2.62 -13.86 -5.61
C ARG A 159 4.12 -13.74 -5.86
N PHE A 160 4.95 -14.29 -4.97
CA PHE A 160 6.40 -14.28 -5.12
C PHE A 160 7.08 -15.51 -4.53
N THR A 161 8.16 -15.97 -5.15
CA THR A 161 9.09 -16.95 -4.58
C THR A 161 10.02 -16.23 -3.60
N SER A 162 10.14 -16.73 -2.38
CA SER A 162 11.16 -16.28 -1.43
C SER A 162 12.56 -16.48 -2.03
N PRO A 163 13.42 -15.44 -2.05
CA PRO A 163 14.80 -15.56 -2.52
C PRO A 163 15.68 -16.40 -1.56
N ARG A 164 15.17 -16.74 -0.36
CA ARG A 164 15.90 -17.52 0.65
C ARG A 164 15.47 -18.97 0.72
N THR A 165 14.16 -19.23 0.72
CA THR A 165 13.61 -20.57 0.98
C THR A 165 13.07 -21.26 -0.27
N GLY A 166 12.90 -20.53 -1.39
CA GLY A 166 12.28 -21.07 -2.60
C GLY A 166 10.78 -21.38 -2.45
N LEU A 167 10.18 -21.01 -1.31
CA LEU A 167 8.74 -21.13 -1.07
C LEU A 167 8.01 -20.01 -1.81
N VAL A 168 6.90 -20.36 -2.44
CA VAL A 168 6.04 -19.42 -3.17
C VAL A 168 4.97 -18.92 -2.20
N ILE A 169 5.02 -17.62 -1.90
CA ILE A 169 4.03 -16.91 -1.12
C ILE A 169 2.98 -16.38 -2.09
N ASP A 170 1.77 -16.92 -2.03
CA ASP A 170 0.59 -16.33 -2.65
C ASP A 170 -0.25 -15.67 -1.55
N LEU A 171 -0.57 -14.37 -1.71
CA LEU A 171 -1.27 -13.63 -0.67
C LEU A 171 -2.74 -14.10 -0.48
N ARG A 172 -3.35 -14.74 -1.49
CA ARG A 172 -4.69 -15.32 -1.48
C ARG A 172 -4.66 -16.80 -1.07
N ASP A 173 -3.78 -17.58 -1.69
CA ASP A 173 -3.79 -19.05 -1.63
C ASP A 173 -2.82 -19.65 -0.59
N GLY A 174 -1.87 -18.86 -0.05
CA GLY A 174 -1.00 -19.23 1.07
C GLY A 174 0.45 -19.59 0.69
N VAL A 175 1.07 -20.51 1.46
CA VAL A 175 2.48 -20.89 1.27
C VAL A 175 2.61 -22.20 0.52
N HIS A 176 3.18 -22.14 -0.68
CA HIS A 176 3.37 -23.26 -1.59
C HIS A 176 4.85 -23.58 -1.82
N ARG A 177 5.12 -24.77 -2.36
CA ARG A 177 6.39 -25.16 -2.97
C ARG A 177 6.16 -25.45 -4.45
N ARG A 178 7.15 -25.16 -5.28
CA ARG A 178 7.09 -25.37 -6.73
C ARG A 178 7.45 -26.82 -7.07
N GLU A 179 6.56 -27.53 -7.75
CA GLU A 179 6.80 -28.88 -8.31
C GLU A 179 6.57 -28.83 -9.82
N GLY A 180 7.63 -28.57 -10.58
CA GLY A 180 7.55 -28.39 -12.03
C GLY A 180 6.67 -27.19 -12.39
N ASP A 181 5.57 -27.45 -13.11
CA ASP A 181 4.56 -26.49 -13.53
C ASP A 181 3.51 -26.17 -12.45
N ARG A 182 3.62 -26.75 -11.24
CA ARG A 182 2.58 -26.68 -10.20
C ARG A 182 3.06 -26.02 -8.92
N LEU A 183 2.09 -25.45 -8.19
CA LEU A 183 2.24 -25.03 -6.80
C LEU A 183 1.53 -26.04 -5.89
N VAL A 184 2.23 -26.55 -4.90
CA VAL A 184 1.69 -27.50 -3.92
C VAL A 184 1.75 -26.86 -2.54
N ALA A 185 0.62 -26.80 -1.85
CA ALA A 185 0.52 -26.23 -0.51
C ALA A 185 1.46 -26.95 0.47
N THR A 186 2.14 -26.19 1.33
CA THR A 186 3.18 -26.74 2.23
C THR A 186 2.72 -27.01 3.65
N GLY A 187 1.58 -26.44 4.05
CA GLY A 187 1.12 -26.46 5.44
C GLY A 187 1.82 -25.45 6.36
N HIS A 188 2.73 -24.61 5.85
CA HIS A 188 3.19 -23.44 6.60
C HIS A 188 2.07 -22.41 6.74
N GLU A 189 1.97 -21.82 7.92
CA GLU A 189 1.11 -20.68 8.18
C GLU A 189 1.70 -19.42 7.53
N LEU A 190 0.86 -18.66 6.82
CA LEU A 190 1.17 -17.29 6.41
C LEU A 190 0.52 -16.34 7.42
N VAL A 191 1.32 -15.49 8.06
CA VAL A 191 0.87 -14.39 8.92
C VAL A 191 1.25 -13.08 8.23
N PHE A 192 0.26 -12.21 8.00
CA PHE A 192 0.42 -10.93 7.33
C PHE A 192 0.25 -9.78 8.34
N ILE A 193 1.39 -9.22 8.79
CA ILE A 193 1.43 -7.96 9.53
C ILE A 193 1.52 -6.82 8.50
N ASN A 194 0.56 -5.91 8.50
CA ASN A 194 0.49 -4.80 7.55
C ASN A 194 0.90 -3.49 8.26
N MET A 195 2.10 -2.99 7.93
CA MET A 195 2.65 -1.79 8.54
C MET A 195 2.30 -0.55 7.72
N THR A 196 1.45 0.28 8.31
CA THR A 196 0.73 1.38 7.66
C THR A 196 1.18 2.74 8.18
N THR A 197 0.80 3.80 7.47
CA THR A 197 1.07 5.20 7.84
C THR A 197 -0.22 5.92 8.19
N CYS A 198 -0.12 7.14 8.71
CA CYS A 198 -1.27 8.00 8.97
C CYS A 198 -1.01 9.38 8.34
N ASN A 199 -1.61 9.64 7.17
CA ASN A 199 -1.39 10.89 6.42
C ASN A 199 -2.71 11.43 5.88
N GLU A 200 -2.84 12.76 5.73
CA GLU A 200 -3.91 13.40 4.97
C GLU A 200 -3.89 12.95 3.49
N HIS A 201 -5.05 12.85 2.85
CA HIS A 201 -5.13 12.51 1.42
C HIS A 201 -6.45 12.94 0.75
N GLY A 202 -6.40 13.92 -0.16
CA GLY A 202 -7.55 14.55 -0.82
C GLY A 202 -8.61 13.63 -1.45
N SER A 203 -8.23 12.42 -1.89
CA SER A 203 -9.18 11.43 -2.43
C SER A 203 -10.00 10.69 -1.37
N THR A 204 -9.49 10.56 -0.15
CA THR A 204 -9.95 9.55 0.84
C THR A 204 -10.08 10.08 2.26
N GLY A 205 -9.79 11.35 2.50
CA GLY A 205 -9.60 11.90 3.85
C GLY A 205 -8.18 11.61 4.32
N MET A 206 -7.86 10.32 4.47
CA MET A 206 -6.55 9.86 4.91
C MET A 206 -5.93 8.78 4.00
N THR A 207 -4.65 8.52 4.23
CA THR A 207 -3.97 7.26 3.95
C THR A 207 -3.73 6.56 5.29
N GLY A 208 -4.10 5.28 5.37
CA GLY A 208 -4.30 4.52 6.60
C GLY A 208 -4.54 3.04 6.35
N ALA A 209 -4.96 2.32 7.39
CA ALA A 209 -5.18 0.87 7.43
C ALA A 209 -6.30 0.38 6.50
N CYS A 210 -7.37 1.16 6.28
CA CYS A 210 -8.39 0.85 5.28
C CYS A 210 -7.93 1.13 3.84
N LYS A 211 -6.87 1.94 3.66
CA LYS A 211 -6.30 2.25 2.34
C LYS A 211 -5.11 1.36 1.98
N SER A 212 -4.43 0.76 2.96
CA SER A 212 -3.20 -0.02 2.72
C SER A 212 -3.30 -1.20 1.76
N PRO A 213 -4.47 -1.85 1.49
CA PRO A 213 -4.58 -2.80 0.38
C PRO A 213 -4.24 -2.21 -1.00
N MET A 214 -4.16 -0.89 -1.13
CA MET A 214 -3.63 -0.21 -2.31
C MET A 214 -2.23 -0.73 -2.66
N GLY A 215 -1.32 -0.82 -1.67
CA GLY A 215 0.04 -1.35 -1.83
C GLY A 215 0.13 -2.85 -2.17
N LEU A 216 -1.01 -3.52 -2.36
CA LEU A 216 -1.16 -4.95 -2.62
C LEU A 216 -1.90 -5.23 -3.94
N VAL A 217 -2.33 -4.19 -4.67
CA VAL A 217 -3.08 -4.33 -5.93
C VAL A 217 -2.35 -3.65 -7.07
N ASP A 218 -2.48 -4.23 -8.25
CA ASP A 218 -1.82 -3.80 -9.47
C ASP A 218 -2.47 -2.51 -10.04
N MET A 219 -1.71 -1.43 -10.13
CA MET A 219 -2.24 -0.16 -10.66
C MET A 219 -2.50 -0.17 -12.18
N SER A 220 -1.86 -1.08 -12.91
CA SER A 220 -2.09 -1.27 -14.35
C SER A 220 -3.36 -2.10 -14.64
N ALA A 221 -3.98 -2.70 -13.62
CA ALA A 221 -5.21 -3.47 -13.78
C ALA A 221 -6.47 -2.58 -13.93
N GLY A 222 -6.52 -1.81 -15.01
CA GLY A 222 -7.57 -0.84 -15.33
C GLY A 222 -7.02 0.37 -16.06
N ALA A 223 -7.56 1.56 -15.76
CA ALA A 223 -7.31 2.84 -16.42
C ALA A 223 -5.84 3.36 -16.56
N LEU A 224 -4.82 2.61 -16.11
CA LEU A 224 -3.41 2.88 -16.43
C LEU A 224 -2.75 1.80 -17.32
N GLY A 225 -3.38 0.63 -17.48
CA GLY A 225 -2.88 -0.48 -18.26
C GLY A 225 -3.14 -0.34 -19.77
N THR A 226 -2.41 -1.12 -20.54
CA THR A 226 -2.57 -1.25 -22.00
C THR A 226 -2.92 -2.68 -22.44
N ASP A 227 -3.09 -3.63 -21.51
CA ASP A 227 -3.66 -4.94 -21.83
C ASP A 227 -5.13 -4.80 -22.29
N PRO A 228 -5.55 -5.36 -23.45
CA PRO A 228 -6.91 -5.19 -23.96
C PRO A 228 -8.03 -5.64 -23.02
N ARG A 229 -7.77 -6.55 -22.08
CA ARG A 229 -8.77 -7.05 -21.12
C ARG A 229 -9.18 -6.01 -20.08
N VAL A 230 -8.36 -4.98 -19.83
CA VAL A 230 -8.65 -3.92 -18.83
C VAL A 230 -9.24 -2.64 -19.41
N ALA A 231 -9.54 -2.59 -20.71
CA ALA A 231 -10.11 -1.42 -21.38
C ALA A 231 -11.38 -0.86 -20.71
N ASP A 232 -12.28 -1.74 -20.22
CA ASP A 232 -13.52 -1.36 -19.52
C ASP A 232 -13.38 -1.30 -17.99
N TYR A 233 -12.17 -1.21 -17.44
CA TYR A 233 -11.90 -1.28 -16.00
C TYR A 233 -11.21 -0.01 -15.46
N GLN A 234 -11.61 0.41 -14.25
CA GLN A 234 -10.90 1.41 -13.46
C GLN A 234 -9.92 0.70 -12.54
N SER A 235 -8.64 1.09 -12.53
CA SER A 235 -7.71 0.59 -11.52
C SER A 235 -8.04 1.20 -10.15
N VAL A 236 -7.67 0.52 -9.06
CA VAL A 236 -8.16 0.83 -7.71
C VAL A 236 -7.94 2.29 -7.30
N HIS A 237 -6.78 2.87 -7.61
CA HIS A 237 -6.47 4.28 -7.33
C HIS A 237 -7.29 5.30 -8.15
N TYR A 238 -7.84 4.90 -9.30
CA TYR A 238 -8.68 5.74 -10.16
C TYR A 238 -10.18 5.44 -9.96
N PHE A 239 -10.51 4.39 -9.18
CA PHE A 239 -11.88 3.98 -8.94
C PHE A 239 -12.67 5.05 -8.18
N GLY A 240 -13.66 5.64 -8.86
CA GLY A 240 -14.42 6.77 -8.31
C GLY A 240 -14.19 8.08 -9.06
N ARG A 241 -13.06 8.26 -9.74
CA ARG A 241 -12.87 9.40 -10.66
C ARG A 241 -13.92 9.39 -11.77
N LEU A 242 -14.26 10.58 -12.24
CA LEU A 242 -15.22 10.83 -13.33
C LEU A 242 -14.57 11.79 -14.33
N PRO A 243 -14.66 11.55 -15.66
CA PRO A 243 -14.16 12.47 -16.66
C PRO A 243 -14.75 13.88 -16.49
N GLY A 244 -13.91 14.91 -16.61
CA GLY A 244 -14.33 16.32 -16.48
C GLY A 244 -14.67 16.79 -15.07
N VAL A 245 -14.57 15.96 -14.02
CA VAL A 245 -14.86 16.35 -12.63
C VAL A 245 -13.54 16.55 -11.85
N PRO A 246 -13.24 17.77 -11.35
CA PRO A 246 -12.06 18.04 -10.52
C PRO A 246 -11.97 17.15 -9.27
N GLY A 247 -10.75 16.84 -8.83
CA GLY A 247 -10.46 15.78 -7.86
C GLY A 247 -11.19 15.88 -6.51
N GLU A 248 -11.45 17.10 -6.03
CA GLU A 248 -12.20 17.35 -4.80
C GLU A 248 -13.68 16.98 -4.92
N ARG A 249 -14.31 17.33 -6.07
CA ARG A 249 -15.72 17.09 -6.39
C ARG A 249 -15.96 15.66 -6.90
N ALA A 250 -14.94 15.01 -7.42
CA ALA A 250 -15.01 13.63 -7.83
C ALA A 250 -15.24 12.72 -6.61
N PRO A 251 -16.09 11.68 -6.70
CA PRO A 251 -16.34 10.75 -5.60
C PRO A 251 -15.22 9.70 -5.49
N THR A 252 -13.99 10.18 -5.38
CA THR A 252 -12.73 9.41 -5.30
C THR A 252 -12.66 8.51 -4.05
N TRP A 253 -13.36 8.88 -2.97
CA TRP A 253 -13.55 8.05 -1.77
C TRP A 253 -14.18 6.68 -2.08
N ARG A 254 -14.79 6.50 -3.26
CA ARG A 254 -15.34 5.21 -3.72
C ARG A 254 -14.28 4.14 -3.97
N MET A 255 -12.98 4.46 -3.97
CA MET A 255 -11.92 3.45 -3.94
C MET A 255 -11.97 2.56 -2.68
N ALA A 256 -12.64 3.00 -1.61
CA ALA A 256 -12.91 2.14 -0.44
C ALA A 256 -13.61 0.82 -0.79
N GLY A 257 -14.43 0.81 -1.85
CA GLY A 257 -15.14 -0.39 -2.32
C GLY A 257 -14.22 -1.51 -2.77
N PRO A 258 -13.41 -1.35 -3.84
CA PRO A 258 -12.46 -2.37 -4.26
C PRO A 258 -11.40 -2.69 -3.20
N LEU A 259 -11.01 -1.74 -2.33
CA LEU A 259 -10.08 -1.98 -1.22
C LEU A 259 -10.67 -2.91 -0.14
N ALA A 260 -11.93 -2.69 0.26
CA ALA A 260 -12.65 -3.60 1.15
C ALA A 260 -12.86 -4.97 0.49
N PHE A 261 -13.24 -4.99 -0.79
CA PHE A 261 -13.46 -6.22 -1.55
C PHE A 261 -12.19 -7.06 -1.72
N PHE A 262 -11.00 -6.44 -1.84
CA PHE A 262 -9.72 -7.14 -1.75
C PHE A 262 -9.57 -7.87 -0.41
N GLY A 263 -9.88 -7.20 0.71
CA GLY A 263 -9.85 -7.80 2.04
C GLY A 263 -10.72 -9.05 2.16
N GLU A 264 -11.88 -9.07 1.47
CA GLU A 264 -12.82 -10.20 1.48
C GLU A 264 -12.48 -11.34 0.51
N ARG A 265 -11.59 -11.12 -0.47
CA ARG A 265 -11.40 -12.04 -1.61
C ARG A 265 -9.95 -12.45 -1.89
N VAL A 266 -8.99 -11.71 -1.35
CA VAL A 266 -7.58 -12.08 -1.27
C VAL A 266 -7.27 -12.33 0.20
N ARG A 267 -7.05 -11.26 0.98
CA ARG A 267 -6.60 -11.37 2.38
C ARG A 267 -6.77 -10.06 3.15
N ARG A 268 -7.17 -10.15 4.42
CA ARG A 268 -7.03 -9.09 5.43
C ARG A 268 -5.70 -9.27 6.17
N ALA A 269 -5.13 -8.21 6.73
CA ALA A 269 -3.99 -8.37 7.62
C ALA A 269 -4.43 -9.03 8.94
N ASP A 270 -3.61 -9.94 9.45
CA ASP A 270 -3.83 -10.60 10.75
C ASP A 270 -3.49 -9.65 11.91
N LEU A 271 -2.66 -8.63 11.62
CA LEU A 271 -2.40 -7.48 12.46
C LEU A 271 -2.13 -6.25 11.58
N TYR A 272 -2.80 -5.14 11.86
CA TYR A 272 -2.44 -3.82 11.33
C TYR A 272 -1.59 -3.08 12.36
N LEU A 273 -0.51 -2.44 11.92
CA LEU A 273 0.35 -1.57 12.71
C LEU A 273 0.48 -0.22 12.00
N THR A 274 -0.39 0.73 12.33
CA THR A 274 -0.22 2.12 11.87
C THR A 274 0.89 2.77 12.68
N VAL A 275 2.05 2.96 12.05
CA VAL A 275 3.21 3.65 12.60
C VAL A 275 3.11 5.11 12.17
N ALA A 276 2.82 5.97 13.12
CA ALA A 276 2.71 7.42 12.96
C ALA A 276 3.78 8.10 13.84
N GLU A 277 5.06 7.90 13.50
CA GLU A 277 6.12 8.73 14.08
C GLU A 277 5.93 10.18 13.63
N TYR A 278 5.73 10.38 12.32
CA TYR A 278 5.22 11.59 11.72
C TYR A 278 3.91 11.33 10.97
N VAL A 279 3.03 12.33 10.97
CA VAL A 279 1.87 12.42 10.07
C VAL A 279 2.07 13.57 9.08
N ALA A 280 1.67 13.34 7.83
CA ALA A 280 1.70 14.36 6.78
C ALA A 280 0.33 15.06 6.66
N VAL A 281 0.31 16.40 6.70
CA VAL A 281 -0.90 17.23 6.46
C VAL A 281 -0.56 18.49 5.65
N THR A 282 -1.53 19.07 4.96
CA THR A 282 -1.37 20.36 4.27
C THR A 282 -1.46 21.51 5.27
N PRO A 283 -0.42 22.36 5.43
CA PRO A 283 -0.43 23.47 6.39
C PRO A 283 -1.56 24.47 6.10
N ALA A 284 -2.01 25.20 7.12
CA ALA A 284 -3.13 26.16 6.98
C ALA A 284 -2.86 27.32 6.00
N GLY A 285 -1.60 27.63 5.71
CA GLY A 285 -1.19 28.59 4.68
C GLY A 285 -0.88 27.96 3.30
N GLY A 286 -1.11 26.65 3.15
CA GLY A 286 -0.63 25.86 2.01
C GLY A 286 0.88 25.58 2.06
N TYR A 287 1.41 25.09 0.95
CA TYR A 287 2.82 24.98 0.60
C TYR A 287 2.95 25.25 -0.93
N PRO A 288 4.13 25.62 -1.47
CA PRO A 288 4.30 25.84 -2.90
C PRO A 288 4.25 24.52 -3.69
N GLU A 289 3.06 24.16 -4.19
CA GLU A 289 2.83 22.94 -4.98
C GLU A 289 3.52 22.94 -6.35
N ASP A 290 3.90 24.11 -6.83
CA ASP A 290 4.50 24.38 -8.13
C ASP A 290 6.03 24.19 -8.15
N GLU A 291 6.69 24.24 -6.98
CA GLU A 291 8.13 23.99 -6.85
C GLU A 291 8.46 22.71 -6.04
N ASP A 292 7.62 22.29 -5.07
CA ASP A 292 7.98 21.23 -4.13
C ASP A 292 6.92 20.13 -3.93
N ASP A 293 7.40 18.90 -3.74
CA ASP A 293 6.56 17.73 -3.45
C ASP A 293 6.19 17.75 -1.96
N MET A 294 4.89 17.68 -1.62
CA MET A 294 4.44 17.74 -0.21
C MET A 294 5.14 16.71 0.68
N ARG A 295 5.60 15.58 0.12
CA ARG A 295 6.34 14.53 0.82
C ARG A 295 7.76 14.91 1.23
N GLN A 296 8.26 16.07 0.81
CA GLN A 296 9.58 16.62 1.14
C GLN A 296 9.51 17.85 2.05
N HIS A 297 8.39 18.58 2.03
CA HIS A 297 8.30 19.91 2.64
C HIS A 297 8.10 19.82 4.16
N ARG A 298 9.05 20.35 4.95
CA ARG A 298 9.08 20.16 6.42
C ARG A 298 7.86 20.70 7.15
N ALA A 299 7.23 21.77 6.67
CA ALA A 299 6.03 22.31 7.30
C ALA A 299 4.84 21.34 7.24
N CYS A 300 4.86 20.35 6.34
CA CYS A 300 3.82 19.35 6.18
C CYS A 300 4.01 18.14 7.11
N ALA A 301 5.14 18.02 7.83
CA ALA A 301 5.47 16.90 8.70
C ALA A 301 5.26 17.23 10.19
N HIS A 302 4.28 16.58 10.82
CA HIS A 302 3.97 16.73 12.23
C HIS A 302 4.39 15.47 12.99
N GLN A 303 5.37 15.58 13.89
CA GLN A 303 5.77 14.46 14.75
C GLN A 303 4.68 14.19 15.80
N VAL A 304 4.21 12.95 15.88
CA VAL A 304 3.22 12.52 16.88
C VAL A 304 3.62 11.25 17.62
N GLY A 305 4.70 10.57 17.22
CA GLY A 305 5.35 9.51 18.00
C GLY A 305 4.43 8.38 18.47
N THR A 306 3.45 7.98 17.64
CA THR A 306 2.35 7.07 18.04
C THR A 306 2.35 5.80 17.19
N ILE A 307 2.12 4.64 17.82
CA ILE A 307 1.82 3.37 17.14
C ILE A 307 0.40 2.92 17.51
N ILE A 308 -0.39 2.57 16.50
CA ILE A 308 -1.77 2.05 16.65
C ILE A 308 -1.81 0.63 16.12
N ALA A 309 -2.17 -0.33 16.98
CA ALA A 309 -2.24 -1.76 16.68
C ALA A 309 -3.67 -2.29 16.79
N GLY A 310 -4.08 -3.18 15.89
CA GLY A 310 -5.39 -3.84 15.95
C GLY A 310 -5.72 -4.67 14.71
N THR A 311 -6.92 -5.25 14.69
CA THR A 311 -7.42 -6.11 13.59
C THR A 311 -8.59 -5.49 12.82
N ASP A 312 -9.22 -4.43 13.34
CA ASP A 312 -10.22 -3.62 12.63
C ASP A 312 -9.56 -2.35 12.05
N PRO A 313 -9.14 -2.35 10.77
CA PRO A 313 -8.57 -1.17 10.12
C PRO A 313 -9.50 0.05 10.12
N VAL A 314 -10.82 -0.12 10.24
CA VAL A 314 -11.76 1.00 10.29
C VAL A 314 -11.72 1.68 11.67
N ALA A 315 -11.58 0.91 12.75
CA ALA A 315 -11.37 1.43 14.09
C ALA A 315 -10.01 2.15 14.22
N ILE A 316 -8.96 1.60 13.60
CA ILE A 316 -7.62 2.22 13.51
C ILE A 316 -7.70 3.56 12.78
N ASP A 317 -8.27 3.60 11.58
CA ASP A 317 -8.35 4.82 10.79
C ASP A 317 -9.27 5.88 11.42
N ALA A 318 -10.33 5.46 12.11
CA ALA A 318 -11.18 6.36 12.90
C ALA A 318 -10.43 6.96 14.11
N TRP A 319 -9.70 6.13 14.87
CA TRP A 319 -8.90 6.62 16.00
C TRP A 319 -7.79 7.55 15.52
N ALA A 320 -7.05 7.15 14.48
CA ALA A 320 -5.94 7.93 13.94
C ALA A 320 -6.40 9.27 13.37
N THR A 321 -7.54 9.29 12.67
CA THR A 321 -8.15 10.53 12.19
C THR A 321 -8.53 11.46 13.34
N ARG A 322 -9.26 10.97 14.35
CA ARG A 322 -9.75 11.82 15.46
C ARG A 322 -8.63 12.35 16.35
N ASN A 323 -7.60 11.55 16.62
CA ASN A 323 -6.59 11.87 17.63
C ASN A 323 -5.26 12.39 17.04
N LEU A 324 -4.91 12.06 15.79
CA LEU A 324 -3.64 12.47 15.18
C LEU A 324 -3.83 13.48 14.04
N LEU A 325 -4.67 13.17 13.04
CA LEU A 325 -4.80 14.03 11.84
C LEU A 325 -5.69 15.26 12.06
N HIS A 326 -6.92 15.09 12.55
CA HIS A 326 -7.87 16.20 12.69
C HIS A 326 -7.38 17.32 13.64
N PRO A 327 -6.67 17.05 14.76
CA PRO A 327 -6.12 18.10 15.62
C PRO A 327 -5.03 18.97 14.99
N VAL A 328 -4.32 18.48 13.95
CA VAL A 328 -3.24 19.21 13.27
C VAL A 328 -3.55 19.59 11.81
N GLY A 329 -4.68 19.13 11.28
CA GLY A 329 -5.09 19.39 9.90
C GLY A 329 -5.21 20.89 9.59
N GLY A 330 -4.58 21.32 8.50
CA GLY A 330 -4.61 22.71 8.04
C GLY A 330 -5.74 22.96 7.04
N VAL A 331 -5.40 23.28 5.78
CA VAL A 331 -6.37 23.67 4.73
C VAL A 331 -7.52 22.66 4.58
N TYR A 332 -7.24 21.36 4.74
CA TYR A 332 -8.23 20.30 4.58
C TYR A 332 -8.77 19.73 5.91
N GLN A 333 -8.72 20.47 7.04
CA GLN A 333 -9.21 19.96 8.34
C GLN A 333 -10.64 19.40 8.28
N ALA A 334 -11.57 20.11 7.62
CA ALA A 334 -12.96 19.66 7.43
C ALA A 334 -13.11 18.38 6.59
N MET A 335 -12.06 17.95 5.87
CA MET A 335 -12.02 16.67 5.17
C MET A 335 -11.88 15.48 6.14
N LEU A 336 -11.34 15.74 7.33
CA LEU A 336 -10.96 14.81 8.39
C LEU A 336 -11.99 14.76 9.54
N ASP A 337 -13.03 15.58 9.50
CA ASP A 337 -14.11 15.54 10.49
C ASP A 337 -14.87 14.20 10.36
N LEU A 338 -14.96 13.44 11.46
CA LEU A 338 -15.67 12.16 11.53
C LEU A 338 -17.14 12.29 11.94
N ASP A 339 -17.52 13.45 12.45
CA ASP A 339 -18.86 13.74 12.93
C ASP A 339 -19.69 14.43 11.81
N ASP A 340 -19.04 15.03 10.80
CA ASP A 340 -19.66 15.38 9.50
C ASP A 340 -19.89 14.13 8.61
N PRO A 341 -21.16 13.81 8.25
CA PRO A 341 -21.48 12.69 7.37
C PRO A 341 -21.09 12.88 5.89
N ASP A 342 -20.73 14.09 5.45
CA ASP A 342 -20.31 14.40 4.06
C ASP A 342 -18.80 14.66 3.90
N ALA A 343 -18.03 14.72 4.99
CA ALA A 343 -16.59 14.72 5.00
C ALA A 343 -15.99 13.49 4.28
N LYS A 344 -14.80 13.67 3.67
CA LYS A 344 -14.21 12.64 2.80
C LYS A 344 -13.86 11.37 3.56
N VAL A 345 -13.31 11.50 4.77
CA VAL A 345 -12.97 10.35 5.64
C VAL A 345 -14.22 9.58 6.05
N THR A 346 -15.28 10.26 6.50
CA THR A 346 -16.55 9.64 6.91
C THR A 346 -17.21 8.90 5.75
N ARG A 347 -17.15 9.46 4.54
CA ARG A 347 -17.63 8.80 3.31
C ARG A 347 -16.79 7.60 2.92
N PHE A 348 -15.46 7.70 3.03
CA PHE A 348 -14.53 6.61 2.76
C PHE A 348 -14.76 5.43 3.73
N LEU A 349 -14.70 5.66 5.04
CA LEU A 349 -14.87 4.61 6.05
C LEU A 349 -16.29 4.02 6.04
N ARG A 350 -17.35 4.84 5.87
CA ARG A 350 -18.72 4.33 5.71
C ARG A 350 -18.85 3.41 4.49
N TYR A 351 -18.24 3.77 3.36
CA TYR A 351 -18.34 2.97 2.14
C TYR A 351 -17.44 1.72 2.18
N PHE A 352 -16.30 1.77 2.89
CA PHE A 352 -15.50 0.60 3.22
C PHE A 352 -16.36 -0.41 3.98
N ARG A 353 -16.94 -0.01 5.13
CA ARG A 353 -17.80 -0.86 5.97
C ARG A 353 -19.00 -1.43 5.22
N GLN A 354 -19.66 -0.62 4.40
CA GLN A 354 -20.80 -1.06 3.56
C GLN A 354 -20.41 -2.11 2.52
N THR A 355 -19.17 -2.10 2.05
CA THR A 355 -18.67 -3.07 1.06
C THR A 355 -18.09 -4.32 1.73
N ALA A 356 -17.43 -4.13 2.87
CA ALA A 356 -16.84 -5.17 3.72
C ALA A 356 -17.90 -6.03 4.42
N GLY A 357 -19.01 -5.43 4.87
CA GLY A 357 -19.97 -6.07 5.77
C GLY A 357 -19.54 -6.12 7.24
N TRP A 358 -18.37 -5.55 7.56
CA TRP A 358 -17.78 -5.49 8.90
C TRP A 358 -17.07 -4.15 9.13
N GLY A 359 -16.44 -4.02 10.30
CA GLY A 359 -15.67 -2.84 10.71
C GLY A 359 -16.50 -1.85 11.51
N THR A 360 -15.84 -1.14 12.41
CA THR A 360 -16.43 -0.28 13.43
C THR A 360 -15.75 1.08 13.49
N LEU A 361 -16.23 1.97 14.35
CA LEU A 361 -15.54 3.20 14.73
C LEU A 361 -15.20 3.14 16.23
N ASP A 362 -15.06 1.92 16.78
CA ASP A 362 -14.95 1.68 18.22
C ASP A 362 -13.48 1.77 18.67
N PRO A 363 -13.09 2.79 19.46
CA PRO A 363 -11.72 2.94 19.95
C PRO A 363 -11.30 1.84 20.92
N ALA A 364 -12.21 1.00 21.44
CA ALA A 364 -11.86 -0.14 22.27
C ALA A 364 -11.23 -1.31 21.48
N LEU A 365 -11.30 -1.30 20.15
CA LEU A 365 -10.67 -2.33 19.29
C LEU A 365 -9.22 -2.04 18.90
N VAL A 366 -8.63 -0.94 19.40
CA VAL A 366 -7.25 -0.57 19.11
C VAL A 366 -6.40 -0.47 20.38
N THR A 367 -5.16 -0.93 20.28
CA THR A 367 -4.11 -0.66 21.27
C THR A 367 -3.25 0.49 20.76
N VAL A 368 -2.90 1.43 21.63
CA VAL A 368 -2.08 2.60 21.30
C VAL A 368 -0.85 2.61 22.20
N ALA A 369 0.31 2.92 21.64
CA ALA A 369 1.61 3.01 22.31
C ALA A 369 2.39 4.24 21.82
#